data_AF-A0A3D3JKB9-F1
#
_entry.id   AF-A0A3D3JKB9-F1
#
_cell.length_a   1.000
_cell.length_b   1.000
_cell.length_c   1.000
_cell.angle_alpha   90.00
_cell.angle_beta   90.00
_cell.angle_gamma   90.00
#
_symmetry.space_group_name_H-M   'P 1'
#
loop_
_entity.id
_entity.type
_entity.pdbx_description
1 polymer ?
#
loop_
_entity_poly.entity_id
_entity_poly.type
_entity_poly.pdbx_seq_one_letter_code
_entity_poly.pdbx_strand_id
1 'polypeptide(L)'
;MSQEEVAIPKGHAIECRICAEDVFNDFLPDTGTVKFLRTPSGDGIRNDSACYEGYEVTVHYDPMVAKLIVSAPDRTTCIDQTINALNDYHLAGFRT
;
A
#
# COMPACT_ATOMS: atom_id res chain seq x y z
N MET A 1 23.70 8.09 20.38
CA MET A 1 22.91 8.56 19.25
C MET A 1 22.93 10.07 19.23
N SER A 2 24.03 10.65 18.76
CA SER A 2 24.07 12.04 18.32
C SER A 2 23.33 12.17 16.98
N GLN A 3 22.94 13.38 16.60
CA GLN A 3 22.32 13.65 15.29
C GLN A 3 23.20 13.19 14.11
N GLU A 4 24.52 13.16 14.31
CA GLU A 4 25.51 12.70 13.34
C GLU A 4 25.54 11.17 13.17
N GLU A 5 25.01 10.43 14.16
CA GLU A 5 24.85 8.97 14.12
C GLU A 5 23.52 8.54 13.47
N VAL A 6 22.64 9.49 13.10
CA VAL A 6 21.43 9.20 12.31
C VAL A 6 21.86 8.75 10.91
N ALA A 7 21.54 7.50 10.61
CA ALA A 7 22.15 6.73 9.53
C ALA A 7 22.08 7.40 8.15
N ILE A 8 23.21 7.36 7.45
CA ILE A 8 23.29 7.55 5.99
C ILE A 8 22.19 6.69 5.34
N PRO A 9 21.36 7.26 4.44
CA PRO A 9 20.29 6.52 3.77
C PRO A 9 20.81 5.21 3.15
N LYS A 10 20.16 4.10 3.47
CA LYS A 10 20.52 2.77 2.96
C LYS A 10 19.53 2.37 1.87
N GLY A 11 19.86 2.73 0.63
CA GLY A 11 19.03 2.43 -0.54
C GLY A 11 17.84 3.39 -0.73
N HIS A 12 16.76 2.86 -1.29
CA HIS A 12 15.56 3.61 -1.66
C HIS A 12 14.31 2.92 -1.11
N ALA A 13 13.27 3.72 -0.85
CA ALA A 13 11.96 3.23 -0.49
C ALA A 13 10.86 4.00 -1.24
N ILE A 14 9.78 3.31 -1.57
CA ILE A 14 8.57 3.86 -2.20
C ILE A 14 7.37 3.44 -1.36
N GLU A 15 6.50 4.38 -1.03
CA GLU A 15 5.20 4.13 -0.39
C GLU A 15 4.07 4.38 -1.40
N CYS A 16 3.17 3.42 -1.52
CA CYS A 16 1.91 3.53 -2.24
C CYS A 16 0.75 3.46 -1.24
N ARG A 17 -0.14 4.46 -1.27
CA ARG A 17 -1.42 4.41 -0.53
C ARG A 17 -2.41 3.61 -1.35
N ILE A 18 -2.97 2.57 -0.75
CA ILE A 18 -4.08 1.80 -1.32
C ILE A 18 -5.35 2.41 -0.76
N CYS A 19 -6.15 3.05 -1.61
CA CYS A 19 -7.36 3.77 -1.23
C CYS A 19 -8.59 3.13 -1.88
N ALA A 20 -9.70 3.08 -1.15
CA ALA A 20 -11.01 2.76 -1.67
C ALA A 20 -11.56 3.97 -2.45
N GLU A 21 -11.06 4.21 -3.65
CA GLU A 21 -11.43 5.33 -4.52
C GLU A 21 -11.75 4.80 -5.93
N ASP A 22 -12.83 5.30 -6.54
CA ASP A 22 -13.16 4.93 -7.92
C ASP A 22 -12.48 5.87 -8.92
N VAL A 23 -11.39 5.41 -9.52
CA VAL A 23 -10.64 6.15 -10.54
C VAL A 23 -11.45 6.51 -11.79
N PHE A 24 -12.57 5.81 -12.03
CA PHE A 24 -13.49 6.09 -13.15
C PHE A 24 -14.61 7.05 -12.77
N ASN A 25 -14.70 7.44 -11.50
CA ASN A 25 -15.70 8.35 -10.95
C ASN A 25 -15.02 9.46 -10.13
N ASP A 26 -14.08 10.17 -10.76
CA ASP A 26 -13.35 11.31 -10.22
C ASP A 26 -12.66 11.06 -8.85
N PHE A 27 -12.18 9.82 -8.62
CA PHE A 27 -11.53 9.40 -7.37
C PHE A 27 -12.43 9.57 -6.13
N LEU A 28 -13.75 9.52 -6.30
CA LEU A 28 -14.66 9.55 -5.17
C LEU A 28 -14.44 8.32 -4.28
N PRO A 29 -14.48 8.49 -2.94
CA PRO A 29 -14.42 7.37 -2.01
C PRO A 29 -15.50 6.35 -2.31
N ASP A 30 -15.09 5.11 -2.51
CA ASP A 30 -15.98 3.95 -2.62
C ASP A 30 -16.14 3.29 -1.25
N THR A 31 -17.26 2.61 -1.06
CA THR A 31 -17.56 1.92 0.20
C THR A 31 -17.95 0.48 -0.04
N GLY A 32 -17.75 -0.35 0.98
CA GLY A 32 -18.11 -1.75 0.88
C GLY A 32 -17.37 -2.61 1.87
N THR A 33 -17.72 -3.90 1.85
CA THR A 33 -17.03 -4.90 2.65
C THR A 33 -15.94 -5.54 1.81
N VAL A 34 -14.73 -5.65 2.35
CA VAL A 34 -13.63 -6.41 1.76
C VAL A 34 -14.07 -7.87 1.62
N LYS A 35 -14.27 -8.32 0.39
CA LYS A 35 -14.70 -9.69 0.06
C LYS A 35 -13.52 -10.63 -0.16
N PHE A 36 -12.39 -10.08 -0.58
CA PHE A 36 -11.16 -10.83 -0.79
C PHE A 36 -9.96 -9.92 -0.52
N LEU A 37 -8.93 -10.46 0.14
CA LEU A 37 -7.69 -9.76 0.36
C LEU A 37 -6.49 -10.71 0.24
N ARG A 38 -5.62 -10.43 -0.72
CA ARG A 38 -4.28 -11.01 -0.82
C ARG A 38 -3.27 -9.88 -0.87
N THR A 39 -2.34 -9.88 0.07
CA THR A 39 -1.29 -8.85 0.16
C THR A 39 0.04 -9.43 -0.34
N PRO A 40 0.92 -8.61 -0.94
CA PRO A 40 2.26 -9.03 -1.29
C PRO A 40 3.09 -9.31 -0.03
N SER A 41 4.12 -10.14 -0.16
CA SER A 41 5.08 -10.44 0.91
C SER A 41 6.45 -10.77 0.32
N GLY A 42 7.50 -10.62 1.11
CA GLY A 42 8.87 -10.88 0.68
C GLY A 42 9.86 -9.87 1.27
N ASP A 43 11.13 -10.04 0.92
CA ASP A 43 12.19 -9.14 1.35
C ASP A 43 11.95 -7.73 0.83
N GLY A 44 12.11 -6.73 1.70
CA GLY A 44 11.93 -5.33 1.36
C GLY A 44 10.46 -4.89 1.22
N ILE A 45 9.48 -5.78 1.37
CA ILE A 45 8.05 -5.47 1.30
C ILE A 45 7.48 -5.32 2.72
N ARG A 46 6.81 -4.20 2.97
CA ARG A 46 6.07 -3.92 4.20
C ARG A 46 4.66 -3.47 3.85
N ASN A 47 3.65 -4.17 4.36
CA ASN A 47 2.26 -3.79 4.23
C ASN A 47 1.74 -3.30 5.59
N ASP A 48 1.53 -1.99 5.72
CA ASP A 48 0.89 -1.39 6.89
C ASP A 48 -0.61 -1.29 6.61
N SER A 49 -1.41 -2.16 7.20
CA SER A 49 -2.86 -2.17 6.99
C SER A 49 -3.62 -2.60 8.23
N ALA A 50 -4.80 -2.02 8.43
CA ALA A 50 -5.82 -2.50 9.36
C ALA A 50 -6.94 -3.28 8.64
N CYS A 51 -6.83 -3.45 7.32
CA CYS A 51 -7.81 -4.09 6.45
C CYS A 51 -7.69 -5.62 6.53
N TYR A 52 -8.82 -6.31 6.59
CA TYR A 52 -8.92 -7.76 6.57
C TYR A 52 -10.22 -8.18 5.87
N GLU A 53 -10.33 -9.43 5.43
CA GLU A 53 -11.57 -9.92 4.81
C GLU A 53 -12.74 -9.81 5.80
N GLY A 54 -13.84 -9.19 5.35
CA GLY A 54 -14.98 -8.85 6.20
C GLY A 54 -14.92 -7.45 6.82
N TYR A 55 -13.82 -6.71 6.69
CA TYR A 55 -13.73 -5.32 7.10
C TYR A 55 -14.65 -4.43 6.25
N GLU A 56 -15.36 -3.50 6.90
CA GLU A 56 -16.24 -2.54 6.24
C GLU A 56 -15.54 -1.18 6.08
N VAL A 57 -15.37 -0.76 4.83
CA VAL A 57 -14.92 0.60 4.48
C VAL A 57 -16.14 1.51 4.44
N THR A 58 -16.11 2.55 5.26
CA THR A 58 -17.22 3.51 5.42
C THR A 58 -16.83 4.90 4.90
N VAL A 59 -17.83 5.72 4.56
CA VAL A 59 -17.62 7.12 4.12
C VAL A 59 -17.14 8.07 5.22
N HIS A 60 -17.08 7.63 6.48
CA HIS A 60 -16.86 8.51 7.62
C HIS A 60 -15.38 8.89 7.84
N TYR A 61 -14.46 8.19 7.18
CA TYR A 61 -13.02 8.34 7.37
C TYR A 61 -12.28 8.42 6.01
N ASP A 62 -10.97 8.64 6.06
CA ASP A 62 -10.10 8.60 4.88
C ASP A 62 -10.22 7.23 4.17
N PRO A 63 -10.35 7.19 2.82
CA PRO A 63 -10.50 5.95 2.07
C PRO A 63 -9.26 5.06 2.04
N MET A 64 -8.13 5.49 2.62
CA MET A 64 -6.90 4.70 2.70
C MET A 64 -7.09 3.44 3.55
N VAL A 65 -6.96 2.27 2.93
CA VAL A 65 -7.10 0.96 3.57
C VAL A 65 -5.75 0.31 3.89
N ALA A 66 -4.69 0.68 3.19
CA ALA A 66 -3.34 0.18 3.43
C ALA A 66 -2.26 1.14 2.91
N LYS A 67 -1.04 0.98 3.42
CA LYS A 67 0.18 1.53 2.84
C LYS A 67 1.09 0.38 2.46
N LEU A 68 1.40 0.27 1.18
CA LEU A 68 2.40 -0.65 0.66
C LEU A 68 3.73 0.09 0.57
N ILE A 69 4.70 -0.31 1.37
CA ILE A 69 6.06 0.22 1.35
C ILE A 69 6.99 -0.85 0.79
N VAL A 70 7.76 -0.47 -0.22
CA VAL A 70 8.80 -1.32 -0.80
C VAL A 70 10.15 -0.62 -0.63
N SER A 71 11.19 -1.38 -0.30
CA SER A 71 12.55 -0.89 -0.13
C SER A 71 13.55 -1.77 -0.88
N ALA A 72 14.54 -1.15 -1.52
CA ALA A 72 15.57 -1.84 -2.29
C ALA A 72 16.91 -1.06 -2.29
N PRO A 73 18.03 -1.70 -2.65
CA PRO A 73 19.35 -1.05 -2.67
C PRO A 73 19.47 0.14 -3.64
N ASP A 74 18.73 0.14 -4.74
CA ASP A 74 18.73 1.21 -5.75
C ASP A 74 17.30 1.58 -6.20
N ARG A 75 17.16 2.76 -6.79
CA ARG A 75 15.85 3.32 -7.18
C ARG A 75 15.14 2.49 -8.24
N THR A 76 15.86 1.96 -9.23
CA THR A 76 15.26 1.22 -10.34
C THR A 76 14.71 -0.10 -9.82
N THR A 77 15.51 -0.84 -9.05
CA THR A 77 15.07 -2.08 -8.40
C THR A 77 13.88 -1.82 -7.46
N CYS A 78 13.87 -0.70 -6.73
CA CYS A 78 12.74 -0.34 -5.86
C CYS A 78 11.44 -0.17 -6.67
N ILE A 79 11.51 0.53 -7.81
CA ILE A 79 10.34 0.74 -8.69
C ILE A 79 9.83 -0.59 -9.24
N ASP A 80 10.72 -1.42 -9.77
CA ASP A 80 10.34 -2.72 -10.36
C ASP A 80 9.69 -3.63 -9.30
N GLN A 81 10.25 -3.66 -8.08
CA GLN A 81 9.65 -4.40 -6.97
C GLN A 81 8.32 -3.80 -6.51
N THR A 82 8.16 -2.47 -6.49
CA THR A 82 6.87 -1.83 -6.20
C THR A 82 5.80 -2.24 -7.20
N ILE A 83 6.13 -2.23 -8.50
CA ILE A 83 5.20 -2.65 -9.56
C ILE A 83 4.79 -4.12 -9.37
N ASN A 84 5.75 -5.01 -9.11
CA ASN A 84 5.45 -6.42 -8.86
C ASN A 84 4.59 -6.62 -7.61
N ALA A 85 4.90 -5.92 -6.51
CA ALA A 85 4.13 -5.99 -5.28
C ALA A 85 2.69 -5.46 -5.46
N LEU A 86 2.48 -4.42 -6.26
CA LEU A 86 1.15 -3.93 -6.62
C LEU A 86 0.38 -4.95 -7.48
N ASN A 87 1.05 -5.61 -8.44
CA ASN A 87 0.43 -6.66 -9.26
C ASN A 87 -0.02 -7.90 -8.44
N ASP A 88 0.67 -8.18 -7.33
CA ASP A 88 0.34 -9.26 -6.39
C ASP A 88 -0.65 -8.83 -5.29
N TYR A 89 -0.99 -7.52 -5.21
CA TYR A 89 -1.95 -7.00 -4.25
C TYR A 89 -3.36 -7.11 -4.83
N HIS A 90 -4.12 -8.10 -4.37
CA HIS A 90 -5.49 -8.34 -4.84
C HIS A 90 -6.49 -7.99 -3.76
N LEU A 91 -7.40 -7.07 -4.07
CA LEU A 91 -8.49 -6.66 -3.20
C LEU A 91 -9.79 -6.67 -3.98
N ALA A 92 -10.86 -7.18 -3.37
CA ALA A 92 -12.20 -7.11 -3.94
C ALA A 92 -13.22 -6.66 -2.89
N GLY A 93 -14.27 -5.99 -3.34
CA GLY A 93 -15.38 -5.51 -2.48
C GLY A 93 -15.72 -4.04 -2.68
N PHE A 94 -14.75 -3.26 -3.15
CA PHE A 94 -14.86 -1.86 -3.59
C PHE A 94 -13.81 -1.61 -4.68
N ARG A 95 -13.85 -0.44 -5.31
CA ARG A 95 -12.90 -0.02 -6.35
C ARG A 95 -11.65 0.64 -5.78
N THR A 96 -10.54 0.44 -6.49
CA THR A 96 -9.20 0.96 -6.19
C THR A 96 -8.47 1.29 -7.48
#